data_AF-A0A0K8UKM6-F1
#
_entry.id   AF-A0A0K8UKM6-F1
#
_cell.length_a   1.000
_cell.length_b   1.000
_cell.length_c   1.000
_cell.angle_alpha   90.00
_cell.angle_beta   90.00
_cell.angle_gamma   90.00
#
_symmetry.space_group_name_H-M   'P 1'
#
loop_
_entity.id
_entity.type
_entity.pdbx_description
1 polymer ?
#
loop_
_entity_poly.entity_id
_entity_poly.type
_entity_poly.pdbx_seq_one_letter_code
_entity_poly.pdbx_strand_id
1 'polypeptide(L)'
;MRSLGLSPTIQELIAYLKKKGGKMSFADFLEIMHQHSKVEKIPDEVIAAFKAADPQNTGTISARQLRNLLQNWGEGLSVREVDNIFREANVNNNTVVRYADFIKIACAPVPDYY
;
A
#
# COMPACT_ATOMS: atom_id res chain seq x y z
N MET A 1 13.31 -5.93 0.94
CA MET A 1 12.07 -5.96 1.75
C MET A 1 10.89 -6.40 0.89
N ARG A 2 10.59 -5.71 -0.23
CA ARG A 2 9.51 -6.09 -1.18
C ARG A 2 9.56 -7.52 -1.71
N SER A 3 10.72 -7.97 -2.20
CA SER A 3 10.91 -9.37 -2.64
C SER A 3 10.77 -10.40 -1.51
N LEU A 4 10.69 -9.96 -0.25
CA LEU A 4 10.48 -10.81 0.92
C LEU A 4 9.04 -10.65 1.46
N GLY A 5 8.13 -10.05 0.67
CA GLY A 5 6.71 -9.89 1.01
C GLY A 5 6.38 -8.68 1.89
N LEU A 6 7.37 -7.84 2.23
CA LEU A 6 7.13 -6.62 3.02
C LEU A 6 7.14 -5.38 2.11
N SER A 7 6.20 -4.47 2.30
CA SER A 7 5.99 -3.24 1.54
C SER A 7 6.17 -1.98 2.39
N PRO A 8 7.38 -1.74 2.94
CA PRO A 8 7.65 -0.53 3.69
C PRO A 8 7.51 0.70 2.81
N THR A 9 7.08 1.79 3.42
CA THR A 9 6.98 3.10 2.77
C THR A 9 8.34 3.75 2.59
N ILE A 10 8.40 4.84 1.81
CA ILE A 10 9.66 5.57 1.61
C ILE A 10 10.12 6.21 2.91
N GLN A 11 9.21 6.77 3.73
CA GLN A 11 9.62 7.38 4.99
C GLN A 11 10.10 6.33 6.00
N GLU A 12 9.50 5.14 6.03
CA GLU A 12 9.98 4.04 6.87
C GLU A 12 11.40 3.60 6.47
N LEU A 13 11.67 3.45 5.17
CA LEU A 13 13.00 3.12 4.67
C LEU A 13 14.04 4.18 5.06
N ILE A 14 13.69 5.47 4.92
CA ILE A 14 14.56 6.57 5.35
C ILE A 14 14.79 6.53 6.87
N ALA A 15 13.75 6.26 7.66
CA ALA A 15 13.86 6.15 9.11
C ALA A 15 14.76 4.99 9.53
N TYR A 16 14.64 3.82 8.89
CA TYR A 16 15.50 2.66 9.13
C TYR A 16 16.97 2.95 8.83
N LEU A 17 17.25 3.59 7.69
CA LEU A 17 18.61 3.99 7.32
C LEU A 17 19.18 5.03 8.29
N LYS A 18 18.39 6.04 8.66
CA LYS A 18 18.81 7.09 9.60
C LYS A 18 19.12 6.51 10.98
N LYS A 19 18.31 5.56 11.47
CA LYS A 19 18.54 4.87 12.74
C LYS A 19 19.85 4.09 12.77
N LYS A 20 20.34 3.62 11.62
CA LYS A 20 21.61 2.90 11.47
C LYS A 20 22.78 3.79 11.00
N GLY A 21 22.64 5.11 11.05
CA GLY A 21 23.73 6.03 10.70
C GLY A 21 24.04 6.09 9.20
N GLY A 22 23.03 5.81 8.35
CA GLY A 22 23.14 5.90 6.89
C GLY A 22 23.79 4.69 6.21
N LYS A 23 24.23 3.69 6.97
CA LYS A 23 24.73 2.41 6.45
C LYS A 23 24.01 1.27 7.17
N MET A 24 23.81 0.16 6.48
CA MET A 24 23.10 -0.98 7.02
C MET A 24 23.91 -2.24 6.77
N SER A 25 24.26 -2.96 7.84
CA SER A 25 24.82 -4.32 7.70
C SER A 25 23.70 -5.32 7.41
N PHE A 26 24.06 -6.53 7.00
CA PHE A 26 23.08 -7.60 6.82
C PHE A 26 22.35 -7.95 8.14
N ALA A 27 23.05 -7.92 9.27
CA ALA A 27 22.43 -8.14 10.58
C ALA A 27 21.40 -7.06 10.92
N ASP A 28 21.71 -5.79 10.63
CA ASP A 28 20.76 -4.68 10.80
C ASP A 28 19.52 -4.85 9.91
N PHE A 29 19.72 -5.30 8.67
CA PHE A 29 18.64 -5.56 7.74
C PHE A 29 17.70 -6.64 8.27
N LEU A 30 18.22 -7.75 8.79
CA LEU A 30 17.40 -8.82 9.38
C LEU A 30 16.61 -8.34 10.61
N GLU A 31 17.23 -7.51 11.45
CA GLU A 31 16.55 -6.89 12.59
C GLU A 31 15.39 -6.00 12.11
N ILE A 32 15.63 -5.15 11.12
CA ILE A 32 14.61 -4.25 10.55
C ILE A 32 13.47 -5.06 9.92
N MET A 33 13.78 -6.09 9.14
CA MET A 33 12.79 -7.01 8.57
C MET A 33 11.92 -7.64 9.65
N HIS A 34 12.53 -8.14 10.72
CA HIS A 34 11.81 -8.76 11.83
C HIS A 34 10.88 -7.77 12.53
N GLN A 35 11.33 -6.53 12.78
CA GLN A 35 10.51 -5.52 13.42
C GLN A 35 9.37 -5.05 12.50
N HIS A 36 9.66 -4.79 11.23
CA HIS A 36 8.66 -4.34 10.25
C HIS A 36 7.55 -5.38 10.06
N SER A 37 7.90 -6.67 9.97
CA SER A 37 6.91 -7.76 9.81
C SER A 37 5.86 -7.85 10.93
N LYS A 38 6.14 -7.28 12.12
CA LYS A 38 5.20 -7.28 13.25
C LYS A 38 4.20 -6.13 13.19
N VAL A 39 4.59 -5.02 12.56
CA VAL A 39 3.77 -3.80 12.49
C VAL A 39 3.00 -3.71 11.18
N GLU A 40 3.49 -4.37 10.14
CA GLU A 40 2.88 -4.34 8.82
C GLU A 40 1.51 -5.03 8.80
N LYS A 41 0.46 -4.22 8.62
CA LYS A 41 -0.93 -4.67 8.50
C LYS A 41 -1.63 -4.00 7.33
N ILE A 42 -0.99 -4.05 6.15
CA ILE A 42 -1.48 -3.38 4.93
C ILE A 42 -2.98 -3.63 4.67
N PRO A 43 -3.49 -4.89 4.72
CA PRO A 43 -4.90 -5.11 4.44
C PRO A 43 -5.82 -4.43 5.46
N ASP A 44 -5.50 -4.48 6.74
CA ASP A 44 -6.32 -3.90 7.81
C ASP A 44 -6.32 -2.37 7.75
N GLU A 45 -5.14 -1.79 7.51
CA GLU A 45 -4.97 -0.35 7.33
C GLU A 45 -5.83 0.14 6.17
N VAL A 46 -5.67 -0.48 5.00
CA VAL A 46 -6.41 -0.09 3.79
C VAL A 46 -7.92 -0.31 3.97
N ILE A 47 -8.35 -1.41 4.62
CA ILE A 47 -9.76 -1.63 4.96
C ILE A 47 -10.29 -0.54 5.91
N ALA A 48 -9.50 -0.10 6.90
CA ALA A 48 -9.91 0.95 7.82
C ALA A 48 -10.14 2.28 7.09
N ALA A 49 -9.26 2.64 6.14
CA ALA A 49 -9.45 3.80 5.28
C ALA A 49 -10.74 3.72 4.46
N PHE A 50 -11.03 2.53 3.91
CA PHE A 50 -12.24 2.31 3.12
C PHE A 50 -13.50 2.37 3.97
N LYS A 51 -13.51 1.77 5.16
CA LYS A 51 -14.63 1.86 6.10
C LYS A 51 -14.91 3.30 6.52
N ALA A 52 -13.87 4.12 6.68
CA ALA A 52 -14.06 5.55 6.96
C ALA A 52 -14.72 6.31 5.80
N ALA A 53 -14.56 5.83 4.56
CA ALA A 53 -15.16 6.43 3.37
C ALA A 53 -16.52 5.82 2.95
N ASP A 54 -16.91 4.67 3.50
CA ASP A 54 -18.15 3.94 3.22
C ASP A 54 -19.03 3.83 4.48
N PRO A 55 -19.63 4.93 4.97
CA PRO A 55 -20.44 4.93 6.19
C PRO A 55 -21.69 4.05 6.08
N GLN A 56 -22.12 3.74 4.86
CA GLN A 56 -23.26 2.88 4.58
C GLN A 56 -22.88 1.38 4.55
N ASN A 57 -21.59 1.04 4.74
CA ASN A 57 -21.05 -0.32 4.69
C ASN A 57 -21.50 -1.10 3.43
N THR A 58 -21.55 -0.42 2.29
CA THR A 58 -21.93 -1.03 1.01
C THR A 58 -20.92 -2.05 0.50
N GLY A 59 -19.67 -1.99 0.98
CA GLY A 59 -18.61 -2.84 0.45
C GLY A 59 -17.98 -2.28 -0.83
N THR A 60 -18.38 -1.07 -1.24
CA THR A 60 -18.04 -0.50 -2.54
C THR A 60 -17.70 0.98 -2.45
N ILE A 61 -16.88 1.45 -3.40
CA ILE A 61 -16.48 2.85 -3.51
C ILE A 61 -16.39 3.25 -4.98
N SER A 62 -16.70 4.50 -5.31
CA SER A 62 -16.49 4.97 -6.68
C SER A 62 -14.99 5.10 -6.98
N ALA A 63 -14.58 4.86 -8.23
CA ALA A 63 -13.19 5.02 -8.65
C ALA A 63 -12.64 6.44 -8.33
N ARG A 64 -13.49 7.47 -8.40
CA ARG A 64 -13.13 8.85 -8.02
C ARG A 64 -12.83 8.99 -6.53
N GLN A 65 -13.65 8.40 -5.66
CA GLN A 65 -13.41 8.44 -4.21
C GLN A 65 -12.19 7.58 -3.84
N LEU A 66 -12.02 6.41 -4.45
CA LEU A 66 -10.83 5.57 -4.29
C LEU A 66 -9.55 6.33 -4.65
N ARG A 67 -9.57 7.05 -5.77
CA ARG A 67 -8.46 7.91 -6.21
C ARG A 67 -8.16 9.02 -5.20
N ASN A 68 -9.19 9.62 -4.60
CA ASN A 68 -9.01 10.64 -3.57
C ASN A 68 -8.44 10.05 -2.28
N LEU A 69 -8.86 8.85 -1.88
CA LEU A 69 -8.30 8.15 -0.71
C LEU A 69 -6.83 7.86 -0.91
N LEU A 70 -6.45 7.24 -2.03
CA LEU A 70 -5.06 6.85 -2.28
C LEU A 70 -4.11 8.05 -2.34
N GLN A 71 -4.57 9.22 -2.79
CA GLN A 71 -3.74 10.42 -2.84
C GLN A 71 -3.63 11.18 -1.51
N ASN A 72 -4.65 11.09 -0.64
CA ASN A 72 -4.74 11.93 0.55
C ASN A 72 -4.57 11.16 1.87
N TRP A 73 -4.45 9.84 1.82
CA TRP A 73 -4.36 8.99 3.01
C TRP A 73 -2.94 8.48 3.22
N GLY A 74 -2.44 8.57 4.46
CA GLY A 74 -1.07 8.18 4.80
C GLY A 74 -0.02 9.06 4.11
N GLU A 75 0.99 8.43 3.49
CA GLU A 75 2.01 9.13 2.71
C GLU A 75 1.51 9.67 1.36
N GLY A 76 0.31 9.26 0.93
CA GLY A 76 -0.32 9.72 -0.31
C GLY A 76 0.43 9.27 -1.57
N LEU A 77 -0.24 8.55 -2.45
CA LEU A 77 0.30 8.20 -3.75
C LEU A 77 0.22 9.39 -4.71
N SER A 78 1.21 9.51 -5.58
CA SER A 78 1.15 10.48 -6.68
C SER A 78 0.07 10.09 -7.70
N VAL A 79 -0.38 11.07 -8.49
CA VAL A 79 -1.35 10.86 -9.58
C VAL A 79 -0.92 9.72 -10.50
N ARG A 80 0.38 9.65 -10.82
CA ARG A 80 0.96 8.63 -11.71
C ARG A 80 0.92 7.23 -11.10
N GLU A 81 1.22 7.11 -9.81
CA GLU A 81 1.16 5.83 -9.10
C GLU A 81 -0.28 5.31 -9.03
N VAL A 82 -1.24 6.19 -8.74
CA VAL A 82 -2.66 5.82 -8.74
C VAL A 82 -3.13 5.39 -10.13
N ASP A 83 -2.73 6.09 -11.18
CA ASP A 83 -3.08 5.71 -12.56
C ASP A 83 -2.50 4.35 -12.96
N ASN A 84 -1.28 4.02 -12.50
CA ASN A 84 -0.68 2.71 -12.74
C ASN A 84 -1.46 1.59 -12.03
N ILE A 85 -1.79 1.78 -10.74
CA ILE A 85 -2.57 0.79 -9.97
C ILE A 85 -3.95 0.59 -10.61
N PHE A 86 -4.61 1.67 -11.04
CA PHE A 86 -5.92 1.58 -11.68
C PHE A 86 -5.86 0.83 -13.01
N ARG A 87 -4.79 1.03 -13.78
CA ARG A 87 -4.55 0.28 -15.02
C ARG A 87 -4.35 -1.21 -14.74
N GLU A 88 -3.51 -1.56 -13.77
CA GLU A 88 -3.25 -2.95 -13.40
C GLU A 88 -4.49 -3.65 -12.84
N ALA A 89 -5.31 -2.93 -12.07
CA ALA A 89 -6.56 -3.42 -11.50
C ALA A 89 -7.76 -3.36 -12.47
N ASN A 90 -7.57 -2.93 -13.73
CA ASN A 90 -8.64 -2.73 -14.71
C ASN A 90 -9.81 -1.85 -14.18
N VAL A 91 -9.48 -0.81 -13.40
CA VAL A 91 -10.45 0.13 -12.82
C VAL A 91 -10.62 1.34 -13.73
N ASN A 92 -11.85 1.59 -14.18
CA ASN A 92 -12.19 2.77 -14.98
C ASN A 92 -12.83 3.86 -14.10
N ASN A 93 -12.68 5.14 -14.47
CA ASN A 93 -13.15 6.29 -13.67
C ASN A 93 -14.66 6.30 -13.36
N ASN A 94 -15.48 5.58 -14.12
CA ASN A 94 -16.93 5.48 -13.93
C ASN A 94 -17.37 4.17 -13.26
N THR A 95 -16.43 3.36 -12.78
CA THR A 95 -16.74 2.07 -12.16
C THR A 95 -16.92 2.20 -10.64
N VAL A 96 -17.79 1.36 -10.12
CA VAL A 96 -17.89 1.08 -8.69
C VAL A 96 -16.95 -0.08 -8.39
N VAL A 97 -16.04 0.13 -7.45
CA VAL A 97 -14.99 -0.81 -7.10
C VAL A 97 -15.33 -1.47 -5.77
N ARG A 98 -15.28 -2.80 -5.72
CA ARG A 98 -15.27 -3.54 -4.45
C ARG A 98 -13.87 -3.46 -3.88
N TYR A 99 -13.72 -2.78 -2.74
CA TYR A 99 -12.39 -2.56 -2.16
C TYR A 99 -11.69 -3.87 -1.79
N ALA A 100 -12.42 -4.91 -1.39
CA ALA A 100 -11.82 -6.22 -1.08
C ALA A 100 -11.13 -6.87 -2.29
N ASP A 101 -11.69 -6.69 -3.49
CA ASP A 101 -11.10 -7.19 -4.73
C ASP A 101 -9.92 -6.30 -5.15
N PHE A 102 -10.06 -4.98 -5.01
CA PHE A 102 -8.98 -4.03 -5.28
C PHE A 102 -7.75 -4.27 -4.40
N ILE A 103 -7.93 -4.52 -3.11
CA ILE A 103 -6.83 -4.80 -2.16
C ILE A 103 -6.08 -6.07 -2.56
N LYS A 104 -6.77 -7.13 -3.01
CA LYS A 104 -6.10 -8.35 -3.47
C LYS A 104 -5.18 -8.08 -4.66
N ILE A 105 -5.56 -7.17 -5.55
CA ILE A 105 -4.76 -6.79 -6.71
C ILE A 105 -3.64 -5.84 -6.30
N ALA A 106 -3.96 -4.78 -5.57
CA ALA A 106 -3.02 -3.73 -5.17
C ALA A 106 -1.95 -4.23 -4.16
N CYS A 107 -2.28 -5.24 -3.35
CA CYS A 107 -1.36 -5.88 -2.42
C CYS A 107 -0.83 -7.22 -2.93
N ALA A 108 -1.13 -7.60 -4.19
CA ALA A 108 -0.48 -8.75 -4.77
C ALA A 108 1.03 -8.50 -4.88
N PRO A 109 1.88 -9.46 -4.52
CA PRO A 109 3.30 -9.35 -4.82
C PRO A 109 3.45 -9.17 -6.34
N VAL A 110 4.24 -8.18 -6.75
CA VAL A 110 4.58 -7.99 -8.17
C VAL A 110 5.17 -9.31 -8.66
N PRO A 111 4.62 -9.93 -9.73
CA PRO A 111 5.17 -11.17 -10.26
C PRO A 111 6.65 -10.95 -10.60
N ASP A 112 7.52 -11.83 -10.10
CA ASP A 112 8.94 -11.89 -10.47
C ASP A 112 9.09 -12.40 -11.92
N TYR A 113 8.59 -11.67 -12.90
CA TYR A 113 8.79 -11.89 -14.34
C TYR A 113 8.75 -10.50 -15.01
N TYR A 114 9.83 -9.90 -15.52
CA TYR A 114 10.98 -10.38 -16.28
C TYR A 114 12.26 -9.62 -15.94
#